data_AF-A0A1M3LK56-F1
#
_entry.id   AF-A0A1M3LK56-F1
#
_cell.length_a   1.000
_cell.length_b   1.000
_cell.length_c   1.000
_cell.angle_alpha   90.00
_cell.angle_beta   90.00
_cell.angle_gamma   90.00
#
_symmetry.space_group_name_H-M   'P 1'
#
loop_
_entity.id
_entity.type
_entity.pdbx_description
1 polymer ?
#
loop_
_entity_poly.entity_id
_entity_poly.type
_entity_poly.pdbx_seq_one_letter_code
_entity_poly.pdbx_strand_id
1 'polypeptide(L)'
;MSDQQQPGTPAEGPDPFDELLKGLADDAPATSDAAPTAAAPASSADVPTVAMPATAGAPAAELPTPEPAGVPAELPPTVVLPGTAQPTAATTVLADGGGGGLPPEQPPTGGGFRDWDPRRKALVITLIAVAGVLIIALIILLVVLFSAKGEPGPSPTTSPTHSTGPTPTPTPTRSATPTPAPTTVKPAVQSFTANSSTAVCPDTGAGTNVTMHFAWTVVGATQIAIASGPVAIDAIANPFQNNLPATATDFQMPFGCANSQLTYTLTIAGPDGQHYSGVLTVTRQYTPPPPTNPTIGTWSPSTTTIACPADPSDPVPPLTLSWNVTNWQSGNYLVFGISNPGEYTQFTNSSGSITSPDDFPAFPCGDGQQTYYLTLFKADGQQLDQKVVTVTEQ
;
A
#
# COMPACT_ATOMS: atom_id res chain seq x y z
N MET A 1 33.14 55.01 39.58
CA MET A 1 33.89 53.73 39.67
C MET A 1 32.98 52.77 40.41
N SER A 2 32.19 52.01 39.65
CA SER A 2 31.22 51.06 40.18
C SER A 2 31.52 49.72 39.55
N ASP A 3 32.08 48.82 40.34
CA ASP A 3 32.33 47.43 39.99
C ASP A 3 31.01 46.65 40.02
N GLN A 4 30.60 46.15 38.86
CA GLN A 4 29.53 45.18 38.71
C GLN A 4 30.14 43.77 38.80
N GLN A 5 29.88 43.10 39.93
CA GLN A 5 30.19 41.68 40.12
C GLN A 5 29.23 40.81 39.30
N GLN A 6 29.81 40.00 38.42
CA GLN A 6 29.12 39.04 37.56
C GLN A 6 28.79 37.76 38.37
N PRO A 7 27.56 37.20 38.29
CA PRO A 7 27.21 35.96 38.99
C PRO A 7 27.84 34.74 38.31
N GLY A 8 28.47 33.87 39.11
CA GLY A 8 29.12 32.65 38.64
C GLY A 8 28.14 31.58 38.14
N THR A 9 28.57 30.89 37.10
CA THR A 9 27.92 29.72 36.48
C THR A 9 27.85 28.55 37.46
N PRO A 10 26.72 27.82 37.58
CA PRO A 10 26.66 26.61 38.39
C PRO A 10 27.46 25.48 37.72
N ALA A 11 28.22 24.74 38.52
CA ALA A 11 28.95 23.56 38.09
C ALA A 11 27.98 22.45 37.64
N GLU A 12 28.19 21.95 36.42
CA GLU A 12 27.59 20.70 35.91
C GLU A 12 28.02 19.53 36.80
N GLY A 13 27.04 18.87 37.42
CA GLY A 13 27.24 17.60 38.11
C GLY A 13 27.26 16.44 37.09
N PRO A 14 28.01 15.36 37.37
CA PRO A 14 28.10 14.21 36.47
C PRO A 14 26.74 13.52 36.27
N ASP A 15 26.45 13.20 35.02
CA ASP A 15 25.22 12.57 34.56
C ASP A 15 25.07 11.16 35.15
N PRO A 16 23.99 10.86 35.89
CA PRO A 16 23.80 9.56 36.55
C PRO A 16 23.53 8.38 35.60
N PHE A 17 23.50 8.60 34.27
CA PHE A 17 23.27 7.52 33.29
C PHE A 17 24.54 6.78 32.83
N ASP A 18 25.73 7.30 33.11
CA ASP A 18 26.99 6.68 32.65
C ASP A 18 27.47 5.50 33.52
N GLU A 19 26.88 5.28 34.70
CA GLU A 19 27.22 4.13 35.55
C GLU A 19 26.40 2.86 35.25
N LEU A 20 25.31 2.95 34.50
CA LEU A 20 24.42 1.80 34.26
C LEU A 20 24.81 0.94 33.04
N LEU A 21 25.79 1.38 32.24
CA LEU A 21 26.25 0.71 31.02
C LEU A 21 27.57 -0.07 31.18
N LYS A 22 28.21 -0.04 32.36
CA LYS A 22 29.46 -0.78 32.63
C LYS A 22 29.27 -2.21 33.14
N GLY A 23 28.04 -2.68 33.34
CA GLY A 23 27.76 -3.96 34.00
C GLY A 23 27.45 -5.17 33.10
N LEU A 24 27.55 -5.07 31.76
CA LEU A 24 27.06 -6.11 30.83
C LEU A 24 28.10 -6.69 29.86
N ALA A 25 29.40 -6.47 30.10
CA ALA A 25 30.46 -6.87 29.14
C ALA A 25 31.31 -8.10 29.52
N ASP A 26 31.01 -8.82 30.62
CA ASP A 26 31.94 -9.84 31.18
C ASP A 26 31.40 -11.28 31.26
N ASP A 27 30.58 -11.74 30.31
CA ASP A 27 30.26 -13.17 30.20
C ASP A 27 30.27 -13.66 28.75
N ALA A 28 31.48 -13.79 28.20
CA ALA A 28 31.74 -14.59 27.00
C ALA A 28 32.34 -15.95 27.43
N PRO A 29 31.66 -17.09 27.18
CA PRO A 29 32.23 -18.39 27.51
C PRO A 29 33.39 -18.73 26.57
N ALA A 30 34.46 -19.23 27.18
CA ALA A 30 35.70 -19.65 26.56
C ALA A 30 35.48 -20.65 25.41
N THR A 31 36.07 -20.36 24.25
CA THR A 31 36.26 -21.30 23.14
C THR A 31 37.32 -22.32 23.52
N SER A 32 36.92 -23.57 23.72
CA SER A 32 37.83 -24.71 23.79
C SER A 32 37.98 -25.36 22.41
N ASP A 33 39.23 -25.45 21.96
CA ASP A 33 39.71 -26.30 20.87
C ASP A 33 39.21 -27.75 20.98
N ALA A 34 38.61 -28.26 19.90
CA ALA A 34 38.75 -29.65 19.44
C ALA A 34 38.09 -29.81 18.07
N ALA A 35 38.90 -29.84 17.01
CA ALA A 35 38.47 -30.25 15.69
C ALA A 35 38.36 -31.79 15.63
N PRO A 36 37.25 -32.36 15.16
CA PRO A 36 37.27 -33.66 14.52
C PRO A 36 37.24 -33.47 13.00
N THR A 37 38.30 -33.96 12.35
CA THR A 37 38.34 -34.24 10.92
C THR A 37 37.21 -35.20 10.57
N ALA A 38 36.15 -34.70 9.93
CA ALA A 38 35.09 -35.52 9.33
C ALA A 38 35.26 -35.50 7.80
N ALA A 39 35.40 -36.70 7.25
CA ALA A 39 35.64 -36.96 5.84
C ALA A 39 34.48 -36.46 4.95
N ALA A 40 34.84 -35.92 3.79
CA ALA A 40 33.92 -35.57 2.72
C ALA A 40 33.20 -36.83 2.19
N PRO A 41 31.86 -36.83 2.02
CA PRO A 41 31.20 -37.84 1.22
C PRO A 41 31.42 -37.55 -0.28
N ALA A 42 31.84 -38.60 -0.97
CA ALA A 42 32.05 -38.62 -2.40
C ALA A 42 30.76 -38.28 -3.17
N SER A 43 30.90 -37.36 -4.12
CA SER A 43 30.00 -37.19 -5.26
C SER A 43 29.88 -38.53 -5.99
N SER A 44 28.68 -39.13 -5.94
CA SER A 44 28.32 -40.30 -6.73
C SER A 44 27.19 -39.90 -7.67
N ALA A 45 27.55 -39.90 -8.96
CA ALA A 45 26.62 -39.92 -10.07
C ALA A 45 25.78 -41.22 -10.01
N ASP A 46 24.47 -41.09 -10.20
CA ASP A 46 23.64 -41.94 -11.07
C ASP A 46 22.16 -41.68 -10.76
N VAL A 47 21.52 -40.87 -11.61
CA VAL A 47 20.05 -40.81 -11.70
C VAL A 47 19.65 -41.64 -12.91
N PRO A 48 18.88 -42.73 -12.75
CA PRO A 48 18.35 -43.45 -13.90
C PRO A 48 17.27 -42.60 -14.57
N THR A 49 17.53 -42.23 -15.82
CA THR A 49 16.51 -41.69 -16.73
C THR A 49 15.51 -42.80 -17.03
N VAL A 50 14.35 -42.78 -16.37
CA VAL A 50 13.22 -43.63 -16.74
C VAL A 50 12.57 -43.03 -17.97
N ALA A 51 12.77 -43.68 -19.12
CA ALA A 51 12.07 -43.37 -20.35
C ALA A 51 10.56 -43.62 -20.17
N MET A 52 9.75 -42.56 -20.34
CA MET A 52 8.31 -42.69 -20.47
C MET A 52 7.96 -43.40 -21.80
N PRO A 53 7.04 -44.38 -21.82
CA PRO A 53 6.54 -44.93 -23.06
C PRO A 53 5.68 -43.90 -23.79
N ALA A 54 6.02 -43.66 -25.06
CA ALA A 54 5.21 -42.87 -25.99
C ALA A 54 3.81 -43.47 -26.10
N THR A 55 2.80 -42.69 -25.67
CA THR A 55 1.40 -43.03 -25.92
C THR A 55 1.07 -42.69 -27.36
N ALA A 56 0.79 -43.73 -28.14
CA ALA A 56 0.36 -43.64 -29.52
C ALA A 56 -1.07 -43.07 -29.63
N GLY A 57 -1.21 -42.07 -30.50
CA GLY A 57 -2.37 -41.87 -31.39
C GLY A 57 -3.76 -41.74 -30.74
N ALA A 58 -4.13 -40.51 -30.39
CA ALA A 58 -5.53 -40.09 -30.42
C ALA A 58 -5.81 -39.34 -31.74
N PRO A 59 -6.89 -39.66 -32.47
CA PRO A 59 -7.21 -38.99 -33.73
C PRO A 59 -7.59 -37.52 -33.49
N ALA A 60 -7.04 -36.65 -34.33
CA ALA A 60 -7.33 -35.22 -34.36
C ALA A 60 -8.82 -34.99 -34.64
N ALA A 61 -9.53 -34.40 -33.67
CA ALA A 61 -10.80 -33.75 -33.94
C ALA A 61 -10.50 -32.39 -34.61
N GLU A 62 -10.98 -32.22 -35.85
CA GLU A 62 -10.99 -30.95 -36.57
C GLU A 62 -11.60 -29.84 -35.71
N LEU A 63 -10.82 -28.78 -35.45
CA LEU A 63 -11.39 -27.50 -35.02
C LEU A 63 -12.07 -26.85 -36.23
N PRO A 64 -13.31 -26.32 -36.09
CA PRO A 64 -13.93 -25.53 -37.13
C PRO A 64 -13.13 -24.24 -37.36
N THR A 65 -12.81 -24.00 -38.63
CA THR A 65 -12.18 -22.77 -39.13
C THR A 65 -13.14 -21.59 -38.92
N PRO A 66 -12.72 -20.49 -38.27
CA PRO A 66 -13.55 -19.30 -38.18
C PRO A 66 -13.68 -18.62 -39.56
N GLU A 67 -14.93 -18.46 -39.98
CA GLU A 67 -15.39 -17.71 -41.14
C GLU A 67 -14.94 -16.24 -41.05
N PRO A 68 -14.35 -15.64 -42.11
CA PRO A 68 -13.94 -14.24 -42.08
C PRO A 68 -15.17 -13.34 -42.13
N ALA A 69 -15.43 -12.65 -41.02
CA ALA A 69 -16.44 -11.61 -40.92
C ALA A 69 -16.18 -10.49 -41.94
N GLY A 70 -17.24 -10.14 -42.67
CA GLY A 70 -17.26 -9.15 -43.72
C GLY A 70 -16.79 -7.76 -43.27
N VAL A 71 -16.10 -7.10 -44.19
CA VAL A 71 -15.67 -5.70 -44.13
C VAL A 71 -16.90 -4.79 -44.15
N PRO A 72 -17.10 -3.90 -43.16
CA PRO A 72 -18.03 -2.80 -43.30
C PRO A 72 -17.38 -1.67 -44.10
N ALA A 73 -18.16 -1.16 -45.05
CA ALA A 73 -17.84 -0.07 -45.93
C ALA A 73 -17.78 1.30 -45.21
N GLU A 74 -17.07 2.21 -45.88
CA GLU A 74 -17.32 3.65 -45.96
C GLU A 74 -16.89 4.54 -44.77
N LEU A 75 -15.68 5.11 -44.92
CA LEU A 75 -15.24 6.30 -44.21
C LEU A 75 -15.73 7.56 -44.96
N PRO A 76 -16.30 8.57 -44.28
CA PRO A 76 -16.64 9.86 -44.89
C PRO A 76 -15.39 10.71 -45.19
N PRO A 77 -15.49 11.67 -46.14
CA PRO A 77 -14.34 12.38 -46.69
C PRO A 77 -13.64 13.30 -45.70
N THR A 78 -12.30 13.26 -45.76
CA THR A 78 -11.36 14.20 -45.13
C THR A 78 -11.63 15.63 -45.58
N VAL A 79 -12.04 16.48 -44.64
CA VAL A 79 -12.07 17.94 -44.82
C VAL A 79 -10.64 18.45 -44.77
N VAL A 80 -10.15 18.94 -45.91
CA VAL A 80 -8.89 19.67 -46.04
C VAL A 80 -9.12 21.10 -45.53
N LEU A 81 -8.50 21.45 -44.41
CA LEU A 81 -8.40 22.84 -43.94
C LEU A 81 -7.08 23.47 -44.43
N PRO A 82 -7.09 24.69 -44.98
CA PRO A 82 -5.89 25.34 -45.51
C PRO A 82 -5.07 26.03 -44.40
N GLY A 83 -3.77 25.75 -44.41
CA GLY A 83 -2.70 26.71 -44.19
C GLY A 83 -2.67 27.49 -42.87
N THR A 84 -1.82 27.04 -41.93
CA THR A 84 -1.17 27.94 -40.99
C THR A 84 0.34 27.80 -41.11
N ALA A 85 0.98 28.96 -41.27
CA ALA A 85 2.38 29.15 -41.54
C ALA A 85 3.30 28.52 -40.48
N GLN A 86 4.37 27.94 -40.98
CA GLN A 86 5.51 27.42 -40.23
C GLN A 86 6.39 28.58 -39.75
N PRO A 87 6.60 28.78 -38.43
CA PRO A 87 7.65 29.67 -37.97
C PRO A 87 9.01 28.95 -38.02
N THR A 88 9.95 29.67 -38.61
CA THR A 88 11.36 29.38 -38.85
C THR A 88 12.09 28.99 -37.58
N ALA A 89 12.87 27.90 -37.64
CA ALA A 89 13.77 27.47 -36.59
C ALA A 89 14.85 28.53 -36.31
N ALA A 90 14.96 28.96 -35.06
CA ALA A 90 16.11 29.68 -34.56
C ALA A 90 17.17 28.69 -34.06
N THR A 91 18.35 28.80 -34.65
CA THR A 91 19.59 28.12 -34.27
C THR A 91 20.04 28.62 -32.89
N THR A 92 20.13 27.73 -31.90
CA THR A 92 20.84 28.03 -30.65
C THR A 92 22.22 27.38 -30.67
N VAL A 93 23.21 28.26 -30.45
CA VAL A 93 24.65 28.03 -30.51
C VAL A 93 25.12 27.23 -29.29
N LEU A 94 26.05 26.32 -29.56
CA LEU A 94 26.88 25.56 -28.63
C LEU A 94 27.56 26.49 -27.61
N ALA A 95 27.37 26.23 -26.31
CA ALA A 95 28.22 26.78 -25.25
C ALA A 95 28.77 25.63 -24.40
N ASP A 96 30.08 25.49 -24.51
CA ASP A 96 30.99 24.66 -23.74
C ASP A 96 31.32 25.31 -22.38
N GLY A 97 31.70 24.49 -21.40
CA GLY A 97 32.07 24.89 -20.04
C GLY A 97 31.08 24.37 -18.99
N GLY A 98 31.46 23.78 -17.87
CA GLY A 98 32.74 23.68 -17.18
C GLY A 98 32.39 23.16 -15.78
N GLY A 99 33.29 22.37 -15.18
CA GLY A 99 32.99 21.55 -14.01
C GLY A 99 32.52 22.29 -12.74
N GLY A 100 31.77 21.57 -11.91
CA GLY A 100 31.41 21.95 -10.55
C GLY A 100 31.08 20.72 -9.73
N GLY A 101 31.81 20.52 -8.63
CA GLY A 101 31.80 19.32 -7.81
C GLY A 101 30.48 19.06 -7.06
N LEU A 102 30.25 17.79 -6.77
CA LEU A 102 29.14 17.31 -5.94
C LEU A 102 29.39 17.63 -4.46
N PRO A 103 28.40 18.17 -3.71
CA PRO A 103 28.47 18.29 -2.26
C PRO A 103 28.23 16.92 -1.57
N PRO A 104 28.81 16.68 -0.39
CA PRO A 104 28.60 15.43 0.35
C PRO A 104 27.17 15.31 0.90
N GLU A 105 26.62 14.13 0.70
CA GLU A 105 25.33 13.64 1.17
C GLU A 105 25.28 13.61 2.71
N GLN A 106 24.36 14.37 3.31
CA GLN A 106 24.04 14.27 4.74
C GLN A 106 22.95 13.20 4.98
N PRO A 107 23.09 12.31 5.96
CA PRO A 107 22.04 11.37 6.33
C PRO A 107 20.87 12.09 7.01
N PRO A 108 19.61 11.62 6.82
CA PRO A 108 18.43 12.25 7.40
C PRO A 108 18.47 12.17 8.94
N THR A 109 18.49 13.34 9.54
CA THR A 109 18.36 13.56 10.99
C THR A 109 16.99 13.05 11.46
N GLY A 110 17.02 12.13 12.43
CA GLY A 110 15.84 11.50 13.01
C GLY A 110 14.84 12.51 13.55
N GLY A 111 13.62 12.47 13.02
CA GLY A 111 12.48 13.23 13.51
C GLY A 111 12.10 12.78 14.91
N GLY A 112 12.11 13.74 15.84
CA GLY A 112 11.86 13.55 17.25
C GLY A 112 10.56 12.81 17.54
N PHE A 113 10.69 11.75 18.33
CA PHE A 113 9.59 11.27 19.16
C PHE A 113 9.15 12.42 20.04
N ARG A 114 7.93 12.89 19.79
CA ARG A 114 7.21 13.86 20.62
C ARG A 114 7.41 13.52 22.10
N ASP A 115 8.02 14.45 22.83
CA ASP A 115 8.16 14.38 24.28
C ASP A 115 6.78 14.14 24.92
N TRP A 116 6.59 12.90 25.36
CA TRP A 116 5.39 12.45 26.04
C TRP A 116 5.45 12.91 27.50
N ASP A 117 4.59 13.86 27.82
CA ASP A 117 4.38 14.42 29.16
C ASP A 117 4.25 13.29 30.23
N PRO A 118 5.21 13.13 31.15
CA PRO A 118 5.32 11.96 32.03
C PRO A 118 4.12 11.83 32.99
N ARG A 119 3.36 12.90 33.23
CA ARG A 119 2.16 12.87 34.07
C ARG A 119 0.99 12.10 33.44
N ARG A 120 0.95 11.99 32.10
CA ARG A 120 -0.11 11.23 31.40
C ARG A 120 0.16 9.72 31.37
N LYS A 121 1.42 9.29 31.48
CA LYS A 121 1.78 7.86 31.49
C LYS A 121 1.27 7.14 32.75
N ALA A 122 1.33 7.79 33.91
CA ALA A 122 0.83 7.21 35.15
C ALA A 122 -0.69 6.93 35.08
N LEU A 123 -1.46 7.86 34.51
CA LEU A 123 -2.92 7.73 34.42
C LEU A 123 -3.36 6.61 33.46
N VAL A 124 -2.66 6.43 32.34
CA VAL A 124 -2.98 5.36 31.37
C VAL A 124 -2.67 3.97 31.95
N ILE A 125 -1.56 3.82 32.67
CA ILE A 125 -1.20 2.54 33.30
C ILE A 125 -2.23 2.14 34.38
N THR A 126 -2.71 3.08 35.19
CA THR A 126 -3.75 2.80 36.18
C THR A 126 -5.08 2.37 35.54
N LEU A 127 -5.46 2.97 34.42
CA LEU A 127 -6.73 2.67 33.74
C LEU A 127 -6.73 1.25 33.12
N ILE A 128 -5.59 0.80 32.59
CA ILE A 128 -5.42 -0.57 32.07
C ILE A 128 -5.53 -1.61 33.20
N ALA A 129 -4.93 -1.33 34.37
CA ALA A 129 -5.01 -2.23 35.52
C ALA A 129 -6.45 -2.41 36.03
N VAL A 130 -7.22 -1.33 36.12
CA VAL A 130 -8.64 -1.39 36.53
C VAL A 130 -9.49 -2.14 35.50
N ALA A 131 -9.27 -1.90 34.21
CA ALA A 131 -9.97 -2.62 33.14
C ALA A 131 -9.66 -4.13 33.15
N GLY A 132 -8.40 -4.52 33.40
CA GLY A 132 -8.00 -5.92 33.50
C GLY A 132 -8.71 -6.67 34.64
N VAL A 133 -8.83 -6.06 35.82
CA VAL A 133 -9.52 -6.67 36.97
C VAL A 133 -11.02 -6.83 36.70
N LEU A 134 -11.66 -5.85 36.06
CA LEU A 134 -13.07 -5.93 35.67
C LEU A 134 -13.35 -7.05 34.65
N ILE A 135 -12.46 -7.24 33.68
CA ILE A 135 -12.59 -8.32 32.68
C ILE A 135 -12.42 -9.69 33.36
N ILE A 136 -11.46 -9.86 34.26
CA ILE A 136 -11.29 -11.14 34.99
C ILE A 136 -12.52 -11.45 35.84
N ALA A 137 -13.08 -10.47 36.55
CA ALA A 137 -14.30 -10.64 37.33
C ALA A 137 -15.50 -11.06 36.44
N LEU A 138 -15.63 -10.49 35.25
CA LEU A 138 -16.66 -10.85 34.28
C LEU A 138 -16.51 -12.29 33.77
N ILE A 139 -15.28 -12.74 33.51
CA ILE A 139 -15.02 -14.12 33.07
C ILE A 139 -15.41 -15.12 34.17
N ILE A 140 -15.03 -14.85 35.43
CA ILE A 140 -15.40 -15.71 36.57
C ILE A 140 -16.93 -15.78 36.71
N LEU A 141 -17.63 -14.65 36.57
CA LEU A 141 -19.09 -14.60 36.61
C LEU A 141 -19.73 -15.46 35.51
N LEU A 142 -19.20 -15.41 34.29
CA LEU A 142 -19.67 -16.22 33.16
C LEU A 142 -19.48 -17.72 33.41
N VAL A 143 -18.32 -18.14 33.92
CA VAL A 143 -18.06 -19.56 34.24
C VAL A 143 -19.03 -20.08 35.30
N VAL A 144 -19.34 -19.29 36.33
CA VAL A 144 -20.32 -19.66 37.37
C VAL A 144 -21.73 -19.75 36.78
N LEU A 145 -22.13 -18.82 35.91
CA LEU A 145 -23.44 -18.84 35.26
C LEU A 145 -23.63 -20.04 34.33
N PHE A 146 -22.60 -20.43 33.58
CA PHE A 146 -22.67 -21.58 32.67
C PHE A 146 -22.55 -22.94 33.38
N SER A 147 -21.92 -23.00 34.55
CA SER A 147 -21.78 -24.25 35.32
C SER A 147 -23.04 -24.62 36.12
N ALA A 148 -24.01 -23.72 36.25
CA ALA A 148 -25.20 -23.91 37.09
C ALA A 148 -26.41 -24.58 36.41
N LYS A 149 -26.38 -24.84 35.10
CA LYS A 149 -27.52 -25.43 34.37
C LYS A 149 -27.30 -26.93 34.10
N GLY A 150 -27.52 -27.75 35.13
CA GLY A 150 -27.71 -29.19 34.98
C GLY A 150 -29.16 -29.51 34.60
N GLU A 151 -29.37 -30.38 33.60
CA GLU A 151 -30.69 -30.97 33.28
C GLU A 151 -30.53 -32.47 32.89
N PRO A 152 -31.62 -33.27 33.04
CA PRO A 152 -31.60 -34.68 33.44
C PRO A 152 -31.70 -35.64 32.24
N GLY A 153 -31.19 -36.86 32.44
CA GLY A 153 -31.21 -37.92 31.41
C GLY A 153 -32.59 -38.52 31.11
N PRO A 154 -32.73 -39.18 29.95
CA PRO A 154 -33.78 -40.18 29.75
C PRO A 154 -33.26 -41.63 29.63
N SER A 155 -34.14 -42.48 30.15
CA SER A 155 -34.17 -43.94 30.37
C SER A 155 -33.97 -44.84 29.13
N PRO A 156 -33.51 -46.10 29.30
CA PRO A 156 -33.48 -47.12 28.24
C PRO A 156 -34.88 -47.73 28.00
N THR A 157 -35.25 -48.04 26.75
CA THR A 157 -36.51 -48.76 26.45
C THR A 157 -36.45 -49.62 25.17
N THR A 158 -36.44 -50.94 25.43
CA THR A 158 -37.06 -52.11 24.76
C THR A 158 -36.83 -52.48 23.28
N SER A 159 -36.33 -53.73 23.17
CA SER A 159 -36.46 -54.76 22.14
C SER A 159 -37.88 -55.03 21.61
N PRO A 160 -38.03 -55.38 20.31
CA PRO A 160 -39.11 -56.23 19.84
C PRO A 160 -38.62 -57.52 19.16
N THR A 161 -39.04 -58.64 19.77
CA THR A 161 -39.74 -59.82 19.21
C THR A 161 -39.49 -60.28 17.78
N HIS A 162 -38.98 -61.52 17.68
CA HIS A 162 -38.89 -62.36 16.49
C HIS A 162 -40.27 -62.78 15.94
N SER A 163 -40.43 -62.74 14.61
CA SER A 163 -41.53 -63.39 13.88
C SER A 163 -40.96 -64.37 12.86
N THR A 164 -41.34 -65.64 12.98
CA THR A 164 -40.95 -66.75 12.11
C THR A 164 -41.88 -66.81 10.89
N GLY A 165 -41.39 -66.37 9.73
CA GLY A 165 -42.05 -66.50 8.43
C GLY A 165 -41.44 -67.64 7.58
N PRO A 166 -42.23 -68.29 6.70
CA PRO A 166 -41.85 -69.50 5.99
C PRO A 166 -40.70 -69.28 5.01
N THR A 167 -39.78 -70.26 5.01
CA THR A 167 -38.57 -70.34 4.21
C THR A 167 -38.89 -70.41 2.70
N PRO A 168 -38.49 -69.40 1.89
CA PRO A 168 -38.57 -69.49 0.44
C PRO A 168 -37.45 -70.38 -0.13
N THR A 169 -37.81 -71.15 -1.15
CA THR A 169 -36.94 -72.02 -1.96
C THR A 169 -35.75 -71.24 -2.55
N PRO A 170 -34.50 -71.76 -2.46
CA PRO A 170 -33.32 -71.07 -2.94
C PRO A 170 -33.36 -70.92 -4.47
N THR A 171 -33.49 -69.69 -4.92
CA THR A 171 -33.20 -69.30 -6.31
C THR A 171 -31.68 -69.24 -6.48
N PRO A 172 -31.10 -69.77 -7.58
CA PRO A 172 -29.66 -69.70 -7.80
C PRO A 172 -29.17 -68.25 -7.80
N THR A 173 -28.49 -67.86 -6.73
CA THR A 173 -27.86 -66.55 -6.55
C THR A 173 -26.78 -66.41 -7.62
N ARG A 174 -27.03 -65.53 -8.59
CA ARG A 174 -25.99 -65.13 -9.56
C ARG A 174 -24.80 -64.60 -8.75
N SER A 175 -23.63 -65.16 -8.99
CA SER A 175 -22.36 -64.70 -8.41
C SER A 175 -22.27 -63.19 -8.60
N ALA A 176 -22.32 -62.45 -7.49
CA ALA A 176 -22.23 -61.00 -7.53
C ALA A 176 -20.87 -60.65 -8.14
N THR A 177 -20.90 -59.97 -9.30
CA THR A 177 -19.71 -59.33 -9.85
C THR A 177 -19.08 -58.50 -8.74
N PRO A 178 -17.77 -58.66 -8.45
CA PRO A 178 -17.14 -57.92 -7.37
C PRO A 178 -17.34 -56.42 -7.62
N THR A 179 -18.05 -55.76 -6.71
CA THR A 179 -18.13 -54.30 -6.70
C THR A 179 -16.69 -53.79 -6.57
N PRO A 180 -16.19 -52.96 -7.49
CA PRO A 180 -14.85 -52.43 -7.39
C PRO A 180 -14.70 -51.73 -6.04
N ALA A 181 -13.59 -51.99 -5.35
CA ALA A 181 -13.29 -51.33 -4.09
C ALA A 181 -13.29 -49.80 -4.31
N PRO A 182 -13.87 -49.01 -3.40
CA PRO A 182 -13.86 -47.56 -3.52
C PRO A 182 -12.41 -47.08 -3.61
N THR A 183 -12.09 -46.36 -4.67
CA THR A 183 -10.76 -45.75 -4.82
C THR A 183 -10.66 -44.61 -3.82
N THR A 184 -9.88 -44.78 -2.76
CA THR A 184 -9.61 -43.73 -1.78
C THR A 184 -8.84 -42.61 -2.47
N VAL A 185 -9.50 -41.47 -2.68
CA VAL A 185 -8.85 -40.27 -3.22
C VAL A 185 -8.01 -39.63 -2.12
N LYS A 186 -6.71 -39.46 -2.36
CA LYS A 186 -5.82 -38.76 -1.43
C LYS A 186 -6.28 -37.30 -1.27
N PRO A 187 -6.42 -36.77 -0.05
CA PRO A 187 -6.79 -35.38 0.16
C PRO A 187 -5.75 -34.43 -0.46
N ALA A 188 -6.22 -33.42 -1.19
CA ALA A 188 -5.35 -32.41 -1.79
C ALA A 188 -6.07 -31.08 -2.02
N VAL A 189 -5.36 -29.98 -1.81
CA VAL A 189 -5.75 -28.65 -2.29
C VAL A 189 -5.31 -28.55 -3.76
N GLN A 190 -6.27 -28.58 -4.69
CA GLN A 190 -5.96 -28.54 -6.13
C GLN A 190 -5.68 -27.11 -6.59
N SER A 191 -6.45 -26.14 -6.10
CA SER A 191 -6.25 -24.72 -6.37
C SER A 191 -6.63 -23.90 -5.14
N PHE A 192 -5.88 -22.81 -4.91
CA PHE A 192 -6.22 -21.77 -3.93
C PHE A 192 -5.68 -20.44 -4.44
N THR A 193 -6.58 -19.53 -4.79
CA THR A 193 -6.28 -18.28 -5.49
C THR A 193 -7.08 -17.13 -4.90
N ALA A 194 -6.58 -15.90 -5.05
CA ALA A 194 -7.38 -14.69 -4.83
C ALA A 194 -7.53 -13.91 -6.14
N ASN A 195 -8.51 -13.01 -6.17
CA ASN A 195 -8.72 -12.07 -7.26
C ASN A 195 -7.51 -11.15 -7.52
N SER A 196 -6.71 -10.86 -6.47
CA SER A 196 -5.49 -10.06 -6.56
C SER A 196 -4.47 -10.51 -5.51
N SER A 197 -3.17 -10.39 -5.83
CA SER A 197 -2.07 -10.54 -4.87
C SER A 197 -1.77 -9.24 -4.10
N THR A 198 -2.40 -8.14 -4.49
CA THR A 198 -2.32 -6.85 -3.81
C THR A 198 -3.70 -6.38 -3.34
N ALA A 199 -3.74 -5.81 -2.13
CA ALA A 199 -4.90 -5.16 -1.56
C ALA A 199 -4.70 -3.63 -1.66
N VAL A 200 -5.55 -2.97 -2.45
CA VAL A 200 -5.48 -1.51 -2.62
C VAL A 200 -6.14 -0.84 -1.41
N CYS A 201 -5.32 -0.24 -0.56
CA CYS A 201 -5.76 0.42 0.66
C CYS A 201 -5.82 1.95 0.47
N PRO A 202 -6.84 2.62 1.03
CA PRO A 202 -6.88 4.08 1.04
C PRO A 202 -5.77 4.64 1.94
N ASP A 203 -5.20 5.78 1.56
CA ASP A 203 -4.10 6.43 2.29
C ASP A 203 -4.47 6.88 3.71
N THR A 204 -5.77 7.02 4.01
CA THR A 204 -6.26 7.72 5.20
C THR A 204 -6.39 6.85 6.46
N GLY A 205 -5.66 5.74 6.57
CA GLY A 205 -5.25 5.24 7.89
C GLY A 205 -5.39 3.75 8.18
N ALA A 206 -4.64 3.34 9.20
CA ALA A 206 -4.73 2.05 9.86
C ALA A 206 -6.13 1.85 10.45
N GLY A 207 -6.86 0.82 9.99
CA GLY A 207 -8.19 0.47 10.49
C GLY A 207 -9.25 0.28 9.40
N THR A 208 -8.96 0.62 8.15
CA THR A 208 -9.81 0.23 7.02
C THR A 208 -9.55 -1.23 6.66
N ASN A 209 -10.62 -1.97 6.34
CA ASN A 209 -10.55 -3.32 5.82
C ASN A 209 -11.02 -3.28 4.36
N VAL A 210 -10.32 -3.96 3.46
CA VAL A 210 -10.77 -4.17 2.08
C VAL A 210 -11.18 -5.61 1.88
N THR A 211 -12.25 -5.85 1.10
CA THR A 211 -12.74 -7.21 0.84
C THR A 211 -11.90 -7.86 -0.26
N MET A 212 -11.30 -9.00 0.06
CA MET A 212 -10.59 -9.85 -0.88
C MET A 212 -11.48 -11.04 -1.26
N HIS A 213 -11.40 -11.48 -2.51
CA HIS A 213 -12.21 -12.57 -3.04
C HIS A 213 -11.31 -13.76 -3.36
N PHE A 214 -11.69 -14.94 -2.87
CA PHE A 214 -10.92 -16.17 -2.95
C PHE A 214 -11.69 -17.26 -3.68
N ALA A 215 -10.94 -18.08 -4.41
CA ALA A 215 -11.45 -19.26 -5.09
C ALA A 215 -10.56 -20.46 -4.80
N TRP A 216 -11.16 -21.63 -4.60
CA TRP A 216 -10.45 -22.89 -4.37
C TRP A 216 -11.21 -24.09 -4.91
N THR A 217 -10.45 -25.17 -5.10
CA THR A 217 -10.96 -26.52 -5.35
C THR A 217 -10.12 -27.50 -4.54
N VAL A 218 -10.78 -28.36 -3.77
CA VAL A 218 -10.14 -29.41 -2.98
C VAL A 218 -10.80 -30.76 -3.25
N VAL A 219 -10.05 -31.84 -3.05
CA VAL A 219 -10.55 -33.21 -3.19
C VAL A 219 -10.18 -34.05 -1.97
N GLY A 220 -10.98 -35.08 -1.69
CA GLY A 220 -10.71 -36.04 -0.62
C GLY A 220 -10.74 -35.47 0.80
N ALA A 221 -11.21 -34.24 1.00
CA ALA A 221 -11.27 -33.59 2.30
C ALA A 221 -12.56 -33.98 3.06
N THR A 222 -12.43 -34.24 4.36
CA THR A 222 -13.55 -34.41 5.31
C THR A 222 -13.85 -33.11 6.06
N GLN A 223 -12.85 -32.24 6.21
CA GLN A 223 -12.97 -30.92 6.84
C GLN A 223 -12.16 -29.89 6.06
N ILE A 224 -12.68 -28.67 5.95
CA ILE A 224 -12.06 -27.55 5.25
C ILE A 224 -12.22 -26.30 6.11
N ALA A 225 -11.12 -25.58 6.34
CA ALA A 225 -11.09 -24.34 7.07
C ALA A 225 -10.14 -23.33 6.41
N ILE A 226 -10.41 -22.05 6.63
CA ILE A 226 -9.56 -20.94 6.18
C ILE A 226 -9.20 -20.04 7.37
N ALA A 227 -7.99 -19.52 7.36
CA ALA A 227 -7.51 -18.58 8.36
C ALA A 227 -6.63 -17.50 7.72
N SER A 228 -6.41 -16.42 8.45
CA SER A 228 -5.54 -15.31 8.03
C SER A 228 -4.63 -14.89 9.17
N GLY A 229 -3.35 -14.65 8.89
CA GLY A 229 -2.37 -14.23 9.89
C GLY A 229 -1.10 -13.64 9.26
N PRO A 230 -0.15 -13.16 10.07
CA PRO A 230 1.13 -12.65 9.58
C PRO A 230 1.99 -13.76 8.92
N VAL A 231 1.75 -15.01 9.30
CA VAL A 231 2.41 -16.20 8.77
C VAL A 231 1.38 -17.28 8.43
N ALA A 232 1.80 -18.31 7.70
CA ALA A 232 0.95 -19.48 7.47
C ALA A 232 0.65 -20.19 8.80
N ILE A 233 -0.60 -20.55 9.00
CA ILE A 233 -1.08 -21.26 10.20
C ILE A 233 -1.98 -22.41 9.79
N ASP A 234 -2.08 -23.43 10.64
CA ASP A 234 -3.10 -24.47 10.47
C ASP A 234 -4.49 -23.87 10.71
N ALA A 235 -5.26 -23.72 9.63
CA ALA A 235 -6.58 -23.12 9.68
C ALA A 235 -7.63 -24.01 10.35
N ILE A 236 -7.40 -25.32 10.50
CA ILE A 236 -8.29 -26.20 11.26
C ILE A 236 -8.09 -25.98 12.76
N ALA A 237 -6.85 -25.73 13.20
CA ALA A 237 -6.54 -25.45 14.61
C ALA A 237 -6.99 -24.03 15.03
N ASN A 238 -6.87 -23.04 14.13
CA ASN A 238 -7.22 -21.64 14.39
C ASN A 238 -8.09 -21.05 13.26
N PRO A 239 -9.33 -21.53 13.09
CA PRO A 239 -10.15 -21.14 11.95
C PRO A 239 -10.65 -19.70 12.05
N PHE A 240 -10.57 -18.98 10.93
CA PHE A 240 -11.45 -17.83 10.71
C PHE A 240 -12.85 -18.32 10.33
N GLN A 241 -12.94 -19.30 9.43
CA GLN A 241 -14.15 -20.08 9.13
C GLN A 241 -13.81 -21.56 8.95
N ASN A 242 -14.78 -22.42 9.28
CA ASN A 242 -14.70 -23.87 9.16
C ASN A 242 -15.91 -24.41 8.37
N ASN A 243 -15.91 -25.72 8.09
CA ASN A 243 -16.96 -26.41 7.34
C ASN A 243 -17.24 -25.78 5.97
N LEU A 244 -16.18 -25.29 5.32
CA LEU A 244 -16.25 -24.68 4.01
C LEU A 244 -16.55 -25.73 2.93
N PRO A 245 -17.17 -25.35 1.80
CA PRO A 245 -17.41 -26.27 0.69
C PRO A 245 -16.10 -26.69 0.00
N ALA A 246 -16.13 -27.86 -0.66
CA ALA A 246 -14.99 -28.37 -1.43
C ALA A 246 -14.57 -27.44 -2.59
N THR A 247 -15.51 -26.64 -3.07
CA THR A 247 -15.29 -25.66 -4.13
C THR A 247 -15.92 -24.33 -3.74
N ALA A 248 -15.18 -23.24 -3.90
CA ALA A 248 -15.72 -21.89 -3.83
C ALA A 248 -15.10 -21.04 -4.95
N THR A 249 -15.87 -20.12 -5.51
CA THR A 249 -15.41 -19.22 -6.59
C THR A 249 -15.33 -17.77 -6.16
N ASP A 250 -15.99 -17.39 -5.07
CA ASP A 250 -16.12 -15.99 -4.64
C ASP A 250 -16.25 -15.86 -3.12
N PHE A 251 -15.38 -16.54 -2.38
CA PHE A 251 -15.38 -16.44 -0.93
C PHE A 251 -14.73 -15.12 -0.47
N GLN A 252 -15.40 -14.37 0.39
CA GLN A 252 -14.94 -13.05 0.80
C GLN A 252 -14.22 -13.10 2.16
N MET A 253 -13.03 -12.51 2.25
CA MET A 253 -12.36 -12.25 3.52
C MET A 253 -11.86 -10.81 3.62
N PRO A 254 -11.85 -10.22 4.83
CA PRO A 254 -11.28 -8.89 5.03
C PRO A 254 -9.74 -8.94 5.04
N PHE A 255 -9.12 -8.02 4.31
CA PHE A 255 -7.72 -7.66 4.46
C PHE A 255 -7.62 -6.36 5.27
N GLY A 256 -7.01 -6.43 6.46
CA GLY A 256 -6.80 -5.25 7.28
C GLY A 256 -5.65 -4.39 6.77
N CYS A 257 -5.95 -3.17 6.32
CA CYS A 257 -4.98 -2.23 5.75
C CYS A 257 -3.91 -1.73 6.74
N ALA A 258 -4.05 -2.03 8.03
CA ALA A 258 -2.99 -1.82 9.01
C ALA A 258 -1.77 -2.73 8.75
N ASN A 259 -1.97 -3.91 8.17
CA ASN A 259 -0.92 -4.85 7.85
C ASN A 259 -0.27 -4.48 6.51
N SER A 260 1.06 -4.53 6.42
CA SER A 260 1.76 -4.43 5.13
C SER A 260 1.57 -5.68 4.26
N GLN A 261 1.28 -6.81 4.89
CA GLN A 261 1.10 -8.11 4.26
C GLN A 261 0.24 -9.00 5.18
N LEU A 262 -0.60 -9.85 4.60
CA LEU A 262 -1.38 -10.85 5.31
C LEU A 262 -1.35 -12.16 4.54
N THR A 263 -1.12 -13.26 5.26
CA THR A 263 -1.08 -14.61 4.71
C THR A 263 -2.39 -15.31 5.01
N TYR A 264 -3.07 -15.77 3.95
CA TYR A 264 -4.26 -16.59 4.02
C TYR A 264 -3.86 -18.06 3.86
N THR A 265 -4.37 -18.92 4.74
CA THR A 265 -4.10 -20.36 4.70
C THR A 265 -5.42 -21.11 4.61
N LEU A 266 -5.56 -21.94 3.57
CA LEU A 266 -6.65 -22.90 3.42
C LEU A 266 -6.14 -24.27 3.86
N THR A 267 -6.67 -24.82 4.93
CA THR A 267 -6.29 -26.14 5.45
C THR A 267 -7.43 -27.14 5.28
N ILE A 268 -7.11 -28.32 4.76
CA ILE A 268 -8.02 -29.45 4.65
C ILE A 268 -7.55 -30.61 5.52
N ALA A 269 -8.47 -31.37 6.09
CA ALA A 269 -8.20 -32.65 6.74
C ALA A 269 -8.73 -33.81 5.90
N GLY A 270 -7.96 -34.88 5.80
CA GLY A 270 -8.38 -36.13 5.19
C GLY A 270 -9.19 -37.05 6.11
N PRO A 271 -9.68 -38.18 5.60
CA PRO A 271 -10.29 -39.24 6.42
C PRO A 271 -9.35 -39.85 7.46
N ASP A 272 -8.04 -39.73 7.22
CA ASP A 272 -6.96 -40.15 8.11
C ASP A 272 -6.59 -39.10 9.17
N GLY A 273 -7.25 -37.93 9.16
CA GLY A 273 -6.96 -36.80 10.03
C GLY A 273 -5.69 -36.03 9.66
N GLN A 274 -5.02 -36.36 8.54
CA GLN A 274 -3.84 -35.62 8.10
C GLN A 274 -4.25 -34.27 7.50
N HIS A 275 -3.50 -33.22 7.83
CA HIS A 275 -3.76 -31.85 7.38
C HIS A 275 -2.90 -31.49 6.17
N TYR A 276 -3.50 -30.82 5.19
CA TYR A 276 -2.82 -30.28 4.00
C TYR A 276 -3.22 -28.82 3.83
N SER A 277 -2.25 -27.95 3.56
CA SER A 277 -2.48 -26.50 3.48
C SER A 277 -2.07 -25.91 2.13
N GLY A 278 -2.92 -25.03 1.58
CA GLY A 278 -2.57 -24.07 0.54
C GLY A 278 -2.37 -22.69 1.16
N VAL A 279 -1.35 -21.96 0.73
CA VAL A 279 -1.00 -20.65 1.29
C VAL A 279 -1.01 -19.59 0.19
N LEU A 280 -1.61 -18.45 0.48
CA LEU A 280 -1.61 -17.28 -0.38
C LEU A 280 -1.24 -16.04 0.43
N THR A 281 -0.29 -15.26 -0.06
CA THR A 281 0.11 -14.02 0.59
C THR A 281 -0.34 -12.81 -0.21
N VAL A 282 -1.07 -11.91 0.46
CA VAL A 282 -1.56 -10.66 -0.11
C VAL A 282 -0.75 -9.51 0.49
N THR A 283 -0.26 -8.63 -0.37
CA THR A 283 0.52 -7.45 0.03
C THR A 283 -0.33 -6.19 -0.04
N ARG A 284 -0.09 -5.23 0.86
CA ARG A 284 -0.75 -3.94 0.81
C ARG A 284 -0.16 -3.10 -0.32
N GLN A 285 -1.02 -2.55 -1.16
CA GLN A 285 -0.67 -1.51 -2.11
C GLN A 285 -1.38 -0.23 -1.69
N TYR A 286 -0.61 0.84 -1.50
CA TYR A 286 -1.21 2.16 -1.37
C TYR A 286 -1.60 2.63 -2.77
N THR A 287 -2.84 3.07 -2.93
CA THR A 287 -3.17 3.94 -4.04
C THR A 287 -2.36 5.21 -3.81
N PRO A 288 -1.37 5.57 -4.65
CA PRO A 288 -0.74 6.86 -4.49
C PRO A 288 -1.83 7.92 -4.49
N PRO A 289 -1.73 8.95 -3.63
CA PRO A 289 -2.71 10.01 -3.65
C PRO A 289 -2.79 10.52 -5.08
N PRO A 290 -4.00 10.79 -5.62
CA PRO A 290 -4.14 11.31 -6.97
C PRO A 290 -3.18 12.48 -7.10
N PRO A 291 -2.36 12.55 -8.17
CA PRO A 291 -1.34 13.57 -8.29
C PRO A 291 -2.03 14.92 -8.11
N THR A 292 -1.74 15.59 -7.00
CA THR A 292 -2.28 16.91 -6.76
C THR A 292 -1.62 17.80 -7.80
N ASN A 293 -2.41 18.29 -8.75
CA ASN A 293 -1.91 19.27 -9.70
C ASN A 293 -1.23 20.39 -8.91
N PRO A 294 -0.08 20.88 -9.39
CA PRO A 294 0.58 22.00 -8.76
C PRO A 294 -0.38 23.20 -8.76
N THR A 295 -0.39 23.96 -7.68
CA THR A 295 -1.29 25.10 -7.50
C THR A 295 -0.52 26.28 -6.95
N ILE A 296 -0.86 27.48 -7.41
CA ILE A 296 -0.30 28.72 -6.90
C ILE A 296 -0.99 28.98 -5.54
N GLY A 297 -0.23 28.79 -4.46
CA GLY A 297 -0.70 28.93 -3.08
C GLY A 297 -0.91 30.39 -2.70
N THR A 298 0.18 31.13 -2.50
CA THR A 298 0.13 32.58 -2.23
C THR A 298 0.51 33.36 -3.47
N TRP A 299 -0.18 34.49 -3.71
CA TRP A 299 0.14 35.50 -4.71
C TRP A 299 -0.21 36.85 -4.10
N SER A 300 0.79 37.61 -3.68
CA SER A 300 0.57 38.89 -3.00
C SER A 300 1.54 39.95 -3.50
N PRO A 301 1.06 41.15 -3.83
CA PRO A 301 1.92 42.30 -4.03
C PRO A 301 2.41 42.84 -2.68
N SER A 302 3.51 43.61 -2.70
CA SER A 302 3.97 44.40 -1.56
C SER A 302 3.01 45.52 -1.20
N THR A 303 2.27 46.04 -2.19
CA THR A 303 1.22 47.04 -2.03
C THR A 303 0.11 46.84 -3.07
N THR A 304 -1.12 47.15 -2.71
CA THR A 304 -2.25 47.21 -3.66
C THR A 304 -2.47 48.61 -4.22
N THR A 305 -1.74 49.61 -3.73
CA THR A 305 -1.79 51.00 -4.19
C THR A 305 -0.40 51.54 -4.47
N ILE A 306 -0.21 52.23 -5.59
CA ILE A 306 1.05 52.90 -5.95
C ILE A 306 0.77 54.39 -6.08
N ALA A 307 1.55 55.19 -5.35
CA ALA A 307 1.56 56.63 -5.51
C ALA A 307 2.48 57.00 -6.68
N CYS A 308 1.89 57.51 -7.75
CA CYS A 308 2.64 58.01 -8.89
C CYS A 308 3.22 59.39 -8.58
N PRO A 309 4.51 59.63 -8.90
CA PRO A 309 5.11 60.93 -8.67
C PRO A 309 4.46 62.00 -9.56
N ALA A 310 4.40 63.24 -9.04
CA ALA A 310 3.84 64.36 -9.79
C ALA A 310 4.73 64.78 -10.98
N ASP A 311 6.04 64.57 -10.86
CA ASP A 311 7.00 64.77 -11.94
C ASP A 311 7.28 63.42 -12.63
N PRO A 312 7.04 63.29 -13.95
CA PRO A 312 7.29 62.04 -14.69
C PRO A 312 8.79 61.66 -14.76
N SER A 313 9.70 62.55 -14.36
CA SER A 313 11.13 62.25 -14.27
C SER A 313 11.53 61.57 -12.94
N ASP A 314 10.66 61.60 -11.93
CA ASP A 314 10.90 60.90 -10.67
C ASP A 314 10.61 59.39 -10.82
N PRO A 315 11.43 58.52 -10.21
CA PRO A 315 11.24 57.07 -10.30
C PRO A 315 9.99 56.62 -9.53
N VAL A 316 9.17 55.78 -10.15
CA VAL A 316 8.02 55.12 -9.51
C VAL A 316 8.54 54.14 -8.44
N PRO A 317 7.92 54.07 -7.23
CA PRO A 317 8.29 53.09 -6.22
C PRO A 317 8.23 51.65 -6.77
N PRO A 318 9.22 50.78 -6.45
CA PRO A 318 9.23 49.42 -6.96
C PRO A 318 8.07 48.60 -6.39
N LEU A 319 7.35 47.90 -7.26
CA LEU A 319 6.35 46.89 -6.88
C LEU A 319 7.04 45.53 -6.74
N THR A 320 6.86 44.85 -5.62
CA THR A 320 7.33 43.47 -5.42
C THR A 320 6.15 42.52 -5.44
N LEU A 321 6.22 41.45 -6.23
CA LEU A 321 5.22 40.38 -6.24
C LEU A 321 5.85 39.11 -5.68
N SER A 322 5.18 38.47 -4.74
CA SER A 322 5.64 37.24 -4.08
C SER A 322 4.65 36.10 -4.30
N TRP A 323 5.18 34.89 -4.52
CA TRP A 323 4.35 33.70 -4.68
C TRP A 323 4.96 32.43 -4.09
N ASN A 324 4.09 31.45 -3.90
CA ASN A 324 4.47 30.09 -3.56
C ASN A 324 3.65 29.11 -4.42
N VAL A 325 4.29 28.08 -4.99
CA VAL A 325 3.61 26.99 -5.68
C VAL A 325 3.71 25.72 -4.86
N THR A 326 2.57 25.13 -4.50
CA THR A 326 2.54 23.83 -3.83
C THR A 326 2.56 22.71 -4.85
N ASN A 327 3.21 21.58 -4.50
CA ASN A 327 3.31 20.39 -5.34
C ASN A 327 4.03 20.62 -6.69
N TRP A 328 5.07 21.46 -6.71
CA TRP A 328 5.86 21.70 -7.93
C TRP A 328 6.39 20.39 -8.53
N GLN A 329 6.23 20.22 -9.85
CA GLN A 329 6.76 19.08 -10.59
C GLN A 329 7.80 19.58 -11.61
N SER A 330 8.83 18.77 -11.84
CA SER A 330 9.85 19.07 -12.84
C SER A 330 9.21 19.25 -14.23
N GLY A 331 9.64 20.29 -14.96
CA GLY A 331 9.12 20.63 -16.29
C GLY A 331 7.94 21.62 -16.29
N ASN A 332 7.30 21.88 -15.15
CA ASN A 332 6.34 22.97 -15.05
C ASN A 332 7.05 24.32 -15.15
N TYR A 333 6.33 25.34 -15.60
CA TYR A 333 6.85 26.70 -15.68
C TYR A 333 5.78 27.72 -15.31
N LEU A 334 6.21 28.89 -14.84
CA LEU A 334 5.35 30.01 -14.54
C LEU A 334 5.47 31.05 -15.64
N VAL A 335 4.36 31.70 -15.91
CA VAL A 335 4.30 32.79 -16.88
C VAL A 335 3.62 33.96 -16.20
N PHE A 336 4.26 35.11 -16.32
CA PHE A 336 3.76 36.35 -15.77
C PHE A 336 3.42 37.32 -16.91
N GLY A 337 2.35 38.10 -16.75
CA GLY A 337 1.90 39.03 -17.78
C GLY A 337 1.14 40.23 -17.21
N ILE A 338 1.12 41.31 -17.98
CA ILE A 338 0.42 42.56 -17.67
C ILE A 338 -0.74 42.78 -18.66
N SER A 339 -1.87 43.26 -18.13
CA SER A 339 -3.01 43.89 -18.85
C SER A 339 -3.79 43.08 -19.89
N ASN A 340 -3.25 42.04 -20.53
CA ASN A 340 -4.01 41.16 -21.42
C ASN A 340 -3.52 39.71 -21.33
N PRO A 341 -4.43 38.71 -21.26
CA PRO A 341 -4.05 37.30 -21.37
C PRO A 341 -3.49 37.04 -22.78
N GLY A 342 -2.16 36.98 -22.92
CA GLY A 342 -1.50 36.74 -24.20
C GLY A 342 -0.11 37.37 -24.31
N GLU A 343 0.13 38.49 -23.61
CA GLU A 343 1.44 39.12 -23.52
C GLU A 343 2.14 38.68 -22.24
N TYR A 344 3.18 37.88 -22.43
CA TYR A 344 3.74 37.05 -21.37
C TYR A 344 5.27 37.11 -21.38
N THR A 345 5.85 37.41 -20.23
CA THR A 345 7.26 37.11 -19.94
C THR A 345 7.32 35.77 -19.21
N GLN A 346 8.05 34.80 -19.77
CA GLN A 346 8.19 33.48 -19.18
C GLN A 346 9.23 33.49 -18.05
N PHE A 347 8.90 32.85 -16.92
CA PHE A 347 9.79 32.69 -15.78
C PHE A 347 9.90 31.21 -15.39
N THR A 348 11.11 30.67 -15.42
CA THR A 348 11.36 29.27 -15.07
C THR A 348 11.88 29.16 -13.64
N ASN A 349 11.04 29.31 -12.61
CA ASN A 349 11.42 28.99 -11.22
C ASN A 349 10.24 28.49 -10.38
N SER A 350 10.49 27.48 -9.53
CA SER A 350 9.49 26.69 -8.78
C SER A 350 8.89 27.37 -7.55
N SER A 351 9.54 28.41 -7.06
CA SER A 351 9.13 29.26 -5.93
C SER A 351 9.99 30.51 -5.99
N GLY A 352 9.41 31.69 -5.76
CA GLY A 352 10.20 32.90 -5.85
C GLY A 352 9.46 34.17 -5.49
N SER A 353 10.23 35.23 -5.44
CA SER A 353 9.78 36.61 -5.46
C SER A 353 10.54 37.28 -6.59
N ILE A 354 9.86 38.12 -7.38
CA ILE A 354 10.57 39.06 -8.23
C ILE A 354 10.53 40.41 -7.52
N THR A 355 11.71 40.94 -7.25
CA THR A 355 11.93 42.24 -6.59
C THR A 355 12.68 43.23 -7.50
N SER A 356 13.14 42.79 -8.67
CA SER A 356 14.00 43.61 -9.52
C SER A 356 13.19 44.57 -10.40
N PRO A 357 13.51 45.88 -10.39
CA PRO A 357 12.91 46.86 -11.30
C PRO A 357 13.25 46.60 -12.77
N ASP A 358 14.33 45.85 -13.06
CA ASP A 358 14.73 45.51 -14.43
C ASP A 358 13.94 44.34 -15.03
N ASP A 359 13.30 43.53 -14.18
CA ASP A 359 12.51 42.35 -14.60
C ASP A 359 11.00 42.66 -14.69
N PHE A 360 10.57 43.85 -14.25
CA PHE A 360 9.19 44.31 -14.30
C PHE A 360 9.02 45.47 -15.28
N PRO A 361 7.98 45.46 -16.12
CA PRO A 361 7.49 46.70 -16.69
C PRO A 361 7.06 47.60 -15.52
N ALA A 362 7.61 48.81 -15.47
CA ALA A 362 7.23 49.82 -14.48
C ALA A 362 5.69 50.00 -14.47
N PHE A 363 5.11 50.24 -13.30
CA PHE A 363 3.67 50.52 -13.21
C PHE A 363 3.35 51.76 -14.07
N PRO A 364 2.44 51.66 -15.05
CA PRO A 364 2.13 52.78 -15.93
C PRO A 364 1.26 53.79 -15.16
N CYS A 365 1.89 54.86 -14.68
CA CYS A 365 1.18 55.99 -14.09
C CYS A 365 0.28 56.66 -15.13
N GLY A 366 -0.99 56.91 -14.77
CA GLY A 366 -2.00 57.51 -15.65
C GLY A 366 -3.12 56.57 -16.10
N ASP A 367 -2.96 55.25 -15.95
CA ASP A 367 -3.99 54.26 -16.30
C ASP A 367 -4.96 53.97 -15.15
N GLY A 368 -4.70 54.50 -13.94
CA GLY A 368 -5.54 54.35 -12.75
C GLY A 368 -5.50 52.96 -12.11
N GLN A 369 -5.37 51.90 -12.88
CA GLN A 369 -5.31 50.52 -12.38
C GLN A 369 -4.56 49.59 -13.35
N GLN A 370 -3.70 48.73 -12.80
CA GLN A 370 -2.99 47.70 -13.55
C GLN A 370 -3.32 46.30 -12.99
N THR A 371 -3.63 45.36 -13.87
CA THR A 371 -3.85 43.95 -13.51
C THR A 371 -2.66 43.10 -13.94
N TYR A 372 -2.24 42.23 -13.01
CA TYR A 372 -1.12 41.31 -13.13
C TYR A 372 -1.62 39.87 -13.05
N TYR A 373 -1.14 39.03 -13.97
CA TYR A 373 -1.47 37.61 -14.05
C TYR A 373 -0.25 36.76 -13.73
N LEU A 374 -0.42 35.75 -12.89
CA LEU A 374 0.55 34.67 -12.70
C LEU A 374 -0.14 33.37 -13.11
N THR A 375 0.36 32.74 -14.18
CA THR A 375 -0.22 31.53 -14.75
C THR A 375 0.79 30.40 -14.66
N LEU A 376 0.35 29.25 -14.14
CA LEU A 376 1.15 28.04 -14.02
C LEU A 376 0.83 27.09 -15.15
N PHE A 377 1.85 26.60 -15.84
CA PHE A 377 1.75 25.69 -16.97
C PHE A 377 2.53 24.40 -16.72
N LYS A 378 2.07 23.31 -17.35
CA LYS A 378 2.84 22.08 -17.55
C LYS A 378 3.88 22.28 -18.66
N ALA A 379 4.84 21.37 -18.71
CA ALA A 379 5.83 21.28 -19.79
C ALA A 379 5.21 21.23 -21.21
N ASP A 380 4.01 20.64 -21.35
CA ASP A 380 3.28 20.54 -22.61
C ASP A 380 2.48 21.81 -22.98
N GLY A 381 2.55 22.86 -22.16
CA GLY A 381 1.80 24.10 -22.35
C GLY A 381 0.36 24.07 -21.83
N GLN A 382 -0.08 23.00 -21.16
CA GLN A 382 -1.38 22.99 -20.49
C GLN A 382 -1.37 23.93 -19.28
N GLN A 383 -2.30 24.88 -19.24
CA GLN A 383 -2.53 25.73 -18.07
C GLN A 383 -3.10 24.91 -16.90
N LEU A 384 -2.50 25.07 -15.72
CA LEU A 384 -2.84 24.36 -14.48
C LEU A 384 -3.57 25.23 -13.48
N ASP A 385 -3.08 26.45 -13.27
CA ASP A 385 -3.64 27.41 -12.32
C ASP A 385 -3.35 28.84 -12.81
N GLN A 386 -4.16 29.80 -12.38
CA GLN A 386 -3.93 31.21 -12.63
C GLN A 386 -4.38 32.04 -11.43
N LYS A 387 -3.53 32.98 -11.04
CA LYS A 387 -3.85 34.03 -10.05
C LYS A 387 -3.79 35.39 -10.70
N VAL A 388 -4.60 36.29 -10.15
CA VAL A 388 -4.73 37.66 -10.62
C VAL A 388 -4.59 38.58 -9.42
N VAL A 389 -3.81 39.64 -9.57
CA VAL A 389 -3.71 40.75 -8.61
C VAL A 389 -3.91 42.04 -9.37
N THR A 390 -4.62 42.96 -8.73
CA THR A 390 -4.87 44.28 -9.28
C THR A 390 -4.27 45.33 -8.35
N VAL A 391 -3.49 46.24 -8.93
CA VAL A 391 -2.84 47.35 -8.23
C VAL A 391 -3.41 48.65 -8.76
N THR A 392 -3.80 49.56 -7.88
CA THR A 392 -4.48 50.82 -8.22
C THR A 392 -3.52 52.00 -8.01
N GLU A 393 -3.61 53.01 -8.85
CA GLU A 393 -2.94 54.29 -8.64
C GLU A 393 -3.64 55.08 -7.52
N GLN A 394 -2.88 55.69 -6.61
CA GLN A 394 -3.41 56.40 -5.45
C GLN A 394 -3.88 57.82 -5.76
#